data_AF-W1XTG6-F1
#
_entry.id   AF-W1XTG6-F1
#
_cell.length_a   1.000
_cell.length_b   1.000
_cell.length_c   1.000
_cell.angle_alpha   90.00
_cell.angle_beta   90.00
_cell.angle_gamma   90.00
#
_symmetry.space_group_name_H-M   'P 1'
#
loop_
_entity.id
_entity.type
_entity.pdbx_description
1 polymer ?
#
loop_
_entity_poly.entity_id
_entity_poly.type
_entity_poly.pdbx_seq_one_letter_code
_entity_poly.pdbx_strand_id
1 'polypeptide(L)'
;FTLNIVPGIIALIIMPYFIYKVYPPEIKDAREAQQMIREELKGLGKISFQEWVMLGVFILALVLWATSQFTKLDATTVAFLGISILLATGVLIWDDVKSE
;
A
#
# COMPACT_ATOMS: atom_id res chain seq x y z
N PHE A 1 -1.50 -29.83 -3.51
CA PHE A 1 -1.16 -28.67 -2.65
C PHE A 1 0.31 -28.63 -2.24
N THR A 2 0.95 -29.75 -1.85
CA THR A 2 2.34 -29.76 -1.32
C THR A 2 3.44 -29.56 -2.39
N LEU A 3 3.20 -29.91 -3.66
CA LEU A 3 4.21 -29.81 -4.73
C LEU A 3 4.63 -28.38 -5.10
N ASN A 4 3.77 -27.37 -4.91
CA ASN A 4 4.07 -25.98 -5.28
C ASN A 4 4.81 -25.20 -4.18
N ILE A 5 4.86 -25.74 -2.96
CA ILE A 5 5.53 -25.09 -1.83
C ILE A 5 7.04 -25.13 -2.03
N VAL A 6 7.56 -26.24 -2.57
CA VAL A 6 9.00 -26.44 -2.81
C VAL A 6 9.58 -25.40 -3.81
N PRO A 7 9.04 -25.24 -5.04
CA PRO A 7 9.52 -24.18 -5.93
C PRO A 7 9.20 -22.78 -5.41
N GLY A 8 8.10 -22.60 -4.67
CA GLY A 8 7.73 -21.31 -4.06
C GLY A 8 8.77 -20.83 -3.03
N ILE A 9 9.19 -21.69 -2.10
CA ILE A 9 10.21 -21.36 -1.10
C ILE A 9 11.57 -21.11 -1.76
N ILE A 10 11.93 -21.92 -2.75
CA ILE A 10 13.17 -21.75 -3.51
C ILE A 10 13.18 -20.40 -4.23
N ALA A 11 12.08 -20.02 -4.90
CA ALA A 11 11.93 -18.73 -5.54
C ALA A 11 11.97 -17.57 -4.53
N LEU A 12 11.36 -17.74 -3.35
CA LEU A 12 11.32 -16.73 -2.29
C LEU A 12 12.70 -16.42 -1.70
N ILE A 13 13.63 -17.36 -1.72
CA ILE A 13 15.01 -17.16 -1.28
C ILE A 13 15.91 -16.68 -2.43
N ILE A 14 15.75 -17.26 -3.63
CA ILE A 14 16.59 -16.93 -4.79
C ILE A 14 16.31 -15.53 -5.31
N MET A 15 15.05 -15.10 -5.36
CA MET A 15 14.67 -13.77 -5.86
C MET A 15 15.33 -12.61 -5.09
N PRO A 16 15.24 -12.52 -3.75
CA PRO A 16 15.90 -11.44 -3.01
C PRO A 16 17.42 -11.51 -3.15
N TYR A 17 18.03 -12.71 -3.18
CA TYR A 17 19.47 -12.85 -3.38
C TYR A 17 19.91 -12.38 -4.77
N PHE A 18 19.13 -12.71 -5.81
CA PHE A 18 19.39 -12.29 -7.17
C PHE A 18 19.23 -10.77 -7.33
N ILE A 19 18.15 -10.19 -6.80
CA ILE A 19 17.93 -8.73 -6.82
C ILE A 19 19.07 -8.02 -6.09
N TYR A 20 19.48 -8.51 -4.92
CA TYR A 20 20.59 -7.90 -4.18
C TYR A 20 21.92 -7.93 -4.93
N LYS A 21 22.13 -8.93 -5.79
CA LYS A 21 23.36 -9.06 -6.58
C LYS A 21 23.34 -8.25 -7.88
N VAL A 22 22.18 -8.16 -8.55
CA VAL A 22 22.03 -7.43 -9.82
C VAL A 22 21.79 -5.93 -9.58
N TYR A 23 21.01 -5.61 -8.55
CA TYR A 23 20.71 -4.25 -8.11
C TYR A 23 21.22 -4.08 -6.67
N PRO A 24 22.55 -4.08 -6.45
CA PRO A 24 23.08 -3.81 -5.12
C PRO A 24 22.53 -2.44 -4.66
N PRO A 25 21.90 -2.37 -3.48
CA PRO A 25 21.21 -1.16 -3.06
C PRO A 25 22.20 0.00 -3.02
N GLU A 26 21.85 1.11 -3.68
CA GLU A 26 22.67 2.32 -3.76
C GLU A 26 22.89 2.95 -2.37
N ILE A 27 21.94 2.76 -1.44
CA ILE A 27 22.00 3.30 -0.09
C ILE A 27 22.09 2.14 0.90
N LYS A 28 23.32 1.69 1.22
CA LYS A 28 23.56 0.69 2.27
C LYS A 28 23.51 1.28 3.67
N ASP A 29 23.75 2.58 3.78
CA ASP A 29 23.75 3.30 5.04
C ASP A 29 22.48 4.15 5.16
N ALA A 30 21.41 3.53 5.65
CA ALA A 30 20.11 4.17 5.80
C ALA A 30 20.09 5.19 6.96
N ARG A 31 21.19 5.40 7.69
CA ARG A 31 21.21 6.23 8.92
C ARG A 31 20.85 7.69 8.65
N GLU A 32 21.40 8.30 7.60
CA GLU A 32 21.08 9.69 7.23
C GLU A 32 19.63 9.83 6.75
N ALA A 33 19.17 8.91 5.89
CA ALA A 33 17.77 8.88 5.45
C ALA A 33 16.81 8.70 6.64
N GLN A 34 17.15 7.85 7.62
CA GLN A 34 16.34 7.66 8.83
C GLN A 34 16.30 8.92 9.72
N GLN A 35 17.38 9.70 9.77
CA GLN A 35 17.40 10.97 10.49
C GLN A 35 16.53 12.02 9.80
N MET A 36 16.67 12.18 8.48
CA MET A 36 15.84 13.08 7.68
C MET A 36 14.34 12.73 7.79
N ILE A 37 14.00 11.45 7.66
CA ILE A 37 12.62 10.96 7.80
C ILE A 37 12.07 11.29 9.20
N ARG A 38 12.86 11.14 10.27
CA ARG A 38 12.42 11.49 11.64
C ARG A 38 12.20 12.98 11.84
N GLU A 39 12.98 13.83 11.18
CA GLU A 39 12.80 15.28 11.23
C GLU A 39 11.55 15.71 10.45
N GLU A 40 11.34 15.16 9.26
CA GLU A 40 10.13 15.37 8.46
C GLU A 40 8.86 14.84 9.17
N LEU A 41 8.90 13.64 9.76
CA LEU A 41 7.79 13.09 10.55
C LEU A 41 7.42 13.97 11.75
N LYS A 42 8.40 14.63 12.37
CA LYS A 42 8.12 15.61 13.43
C LYS A 42 7.44 16.87 12.86
N GLY A 43 7.81 17.27 11.64
CA GLY A 43 7.21 18.40 10.93
C GLY A 43 5.77 18.15 10.47
N LEU A 44 5.44 16.92 10.07
CA LEU A 44 4.08 16.53 9.66
C LEU A 44 3.06 16.63 10.81
N GLY A 45 3.49 16.51 12.07
CA GLY A 45 2.65 16.77 13.23
C GLY A 45 1.56 15.71 13.45
N LYS A 46 0.35 16.15 13.81
CA LYS A 46 -0.76 15.24 14.14
C LYS A 46 -1.50 14.83 12.87
N ILE A 47 -1.92 13.56 12.82
CA ILE A 47 -2.70 13.01 11.71
C ILE A 47 -3.95 13.87 11.48
N SER A 48 -4.14 14.33 10.25
CA SER A 48 -5.28 15.13 9.83
C SER A 48 -6.56 14.28 9.77
N PHE A 49 -7.72 14.93 9.88
CA PHE A 49 -9.01 14.25 9.71
C PHE A 49 -9.12 13.57 8.35
N GLN A 50 -8.57 14.18 7.28
CA GLN A 50 -8.56 13.61 5.94
C GLN A 50 -7.71 12.32 5.87
N GLU A 51 -6.57 12.28 6.56
CA GLU A 51 -5.72 11.08 6.63
C GLU A 51 -6.42 9.94 7.39
N TRP A 52 -7.18 10.26 8.43
CA TRP A 52 -8.01 9.28 9.14
C TRP A 52 -9.11 8.68 8.25
N VAL A 53 -9.76 9.52 7.44
CA VAL A 53 -10.78 9.05 6.49
C VAL A 53 -10.14 8.15 5.42
N MET A 54 -8.99 8.56 4.86
CA MET A 54 -8.25 7.76 3.88
C MET A 54 -7.86 6.39 4.46
N LEU A 55 -7.34 6.35 5.69
CA LEU A 55 -7.02 5.10 6.39
C LEU A 55 -8.26 4.22 6.59
N GLY A 56 -9.39 4.82 6.96
CA GLY A 56 -10.66 4.12 7.11
C GLY A 56 -11.13 3.46 5.81
N VAL A 57 -11.04 4.18 4.68
CA VAL A 57 -11.37 3.62 3.36
C VAL A 57 -10.42 2.49 2.98
N PHE A 58 -9.12 2.62 3.26
CA PHE A 58 -8.14 1.57 2.98
C PHE A 58 -8.44 0.29 3.76
N ILE A 59 -8.73 0.40 5.05
CA ILE A 59 -9.12 -0.75 5.89
C ILE A 59 -10.43 -1.37 5.37
N LEU A 60 -11.42 -0.55 5.04
CA LEU A 60 -12.68 -1.01 4.48
C LEU A 60 -12.48 -1.77 3.16
N ALA A 61 -11.61 -1.26 2.28
CA ALA A 61 -11.24 -1.93 1.03
C ALA A 61 -10.55 -3.28 1.30
N LEU A 62 -9.62 -3.37 2.25
CA LEU A 62 -8.98 -4.63 2.62
C LEU A 62 -9.98 -5.65 3.20
N VAL A 63 -10.94 -5.22 4.03
CA VAL A 63 -11.98 -6.10 4.59
C VAL A 63 -12.92 -6.58 3.50
N LEU A 64 -13.38 -5.69 2.61
CA LEU A 64 -14.20 -6.06 1.47
C LEU A 64 -13.44 -7.01 0.53
N TRP A 65 -12.16 -6.77 0.30
CA TRP A 65 -11.34 -7.61 -0.56
C TRP A 65 -11.06 -8.97 0.07
N ALA A 66 -10.77 -9.05 1.37
CA ALA A 66 -10.61 -10.33 2.07
C ALA A 66 -11.91 -11.16 2.07
N THR A 67 -13.05 -10.48 2.09
CA THR A 67 -14.39 -11.09 2.00
C THR A 67 -14.87 -11.29 0.55
N SER A 68 -14.09 -10.89 -0.47
CA SER A 68 -14.43 -11.04 -1.90
C SER A 68 -14.80 -12.47 -2.27
N GLN A 69 -14.11 -13.44 -1.69
CA GLN A 69 -14.37 -14.87 -1.88
C GLN A 69 -15.76 -15.30 -1.37
N PHE A 70 -16.32 -14.59 -0.38
CA PHE A 70 -17.65 -14.85 0.18
C PHE A 70 -18.74 -13.99 -0.47
N THR A 71 -18.45 -12.73 -0.78
CA THR A 71 -19.40 -11.76 -1.35
C THR A 71 -19.43 -11.75 -2.88
N LYS A 72 -18.51 -12.46 -3.55
CA LYS A 72 -18.28 -12.41 -5.01
C LYS A 72 -18.03 -11.00 -5.55
N LEU A 73 -17.58 -10.08 -4.69
CA LEU A 73 -17.22 -8.73 -5.10
C LEU A 73 -15.78 -8.74 -5.60
N ASP A 74 -15.62 -8.51 -6.90
CA ASP A 74 -14.29 -8.36 -7.50
C ASP A 74 -13.56 -7.13 -6.97
N ALA A 75 -12.23 -7.16 -6.99
CA ALA A 75 -11.37 -6.08 -6.53
C ALA A 75 -11.72 -4.74 -7.19
N THR A 76 -12.17 -4.78 -8.45
CA THR A 76 -12.65 -3.61 -9.20
C THR A 76 -13.83 -2.92 -8.51
N THR A 77 -14.83 -3.69 -8.05
CA THR A 77 -16.01 -3.15 -7.36
C THR A 77 -15.64 -2.53 -6.02
N VAL A 78 -14.72 -3.16 -5.29
CA VAL A 78 -14.18 -2.63 -4.03
C VAL A 78 -13.44 -1.31 -4.25
N ALA A 79 -12.66 -1.22 -5.33
CA ALA A 79 -11.96 0.00 -5.72
C ALA A 79 -12.94 1.13 -6.07
N PHE A 80 -13.98 0.85 -6.87
CA PHE A 80 -15.01 1.84 -7.20
C PHE A 80 -15.78 2.34 -5.95
N LEU A 81 -16.07 1.44 -5.01
CA LEU A 81 -16.68 1.81 -3.72
C LEU A 81 -15.77 2.71 -2.90
N GLY A 82 -14.48 2.35 -2.79
CA GLY A 82 -13.49 3.16 -2.07
C GLY A 82 -13.36 4.57 -2.66
N ILE A 83 -13.23 4.68 -3.99
CA ILE A 83 -13.16 5.96 -4.70
C ILE A 83 -14.43 6.79 -4.47
N SER A 84 -15.61 6.17 -4.54
CA SER A 84 -16.88 6.85 -4.29
C SER A 84 -16.94 7.44 -2.87
N ILE A 85 -16.46 6.69 -1.87
CA ILE A 85 -16.41 7.17 -0.47
C ILE A 85 -15.39 8.30 -0.30
N LEU A 86 -14.21 8.21 -0.92
CA LEU A 86 -13.18 9.26 -0.85
C LEU A 86 -13.63 10.56 -1.51
N LEU A 87 -14.34 10.47 -2.63
CA LEU A 87 -14.96 11.62 -3.29
C LEU A 87 -16.10 12.21 -2.44
N ALA A 88 -16.96 11.37 -1.87
CA ALA A 88 -18.07 11.82 -1.02
C ALA A 88 -17.61 12.46 0.29
N THR A 89 -16.48 12.01 0.84
CA THR A 89 -15.88 12.57 2.06
C THR A 89 -15.05 13.83 1.80
N GLY A 90 -14.90 14.26 0.54
CA GLY A 90 -14.14 15.45 0.16
C GLY A 90 -12.64 15.33 0.42
N VAL A 91 -12.13 14.11 0.62
CA VAL A 91 -10.70 13.82 0.73
C VAL A 91 -10.05 13.90 -0.65
N LEU A 92 -10.75 13.39 -1.68
CA LEU A 92 -10.37 13.56 -3.08
C LEU A 92 -11.13 14.75 -3.66
N ILE A 93 -10.40 15.79 -4.05
CA ILE A 93 -10.97 16.90 -4.82
C ILE A 93 -11.09 16.40 -6.26
N TRP A 94 -12.20 16.69 -6.94
CA TRP A 94 -12.43 16.23 -8.32
C TRP A 94 -11.29 16.60 -9.31
N ASP A 95 -10.49 17.62 -8.97
CA ASP A 95 -9.29 18.00 -9.73
C ASP A 95 -8.11 17.03 -9.56
N ASP A 96 -7.96 16.35 -8.42
CA ASP A 96 -6.94 15.29 -8.25
C ASP A 96 -7.23 14.09 -9.16
N VAL A 97 -8.50 13.78 -9.40
CA VAL A 97 -8.91 12.66 -10.28
C VAL A 97 -8.73 13.00 -11.76
N LYS A 98 -8.77 14.28 -12.14
CA LYS A 98 -8.63 14.74 -13.54
C LYS A 98 -7.23 15.21 -13.91
N SER A 99 -6.33 15.35 -12.93
CA SER A 99 -4.97 15.85 -13.15
C SER A 99 -3.94 14.76 -13.46
N GLU A 100 -4.39 13.51 -13.60
CA GLU A 100 -3.66 12.41 -14.25
C GLU A 100 -4.25 12.16 -15.65
#